data_AF-A0A2S8D4D5-F1
#
_entry.id   AF-A0A2S8D4D5-F1
#
_cell.length_a   1.000
_cell.length_b   1.000
_cell.length_c   1.000
_cell.angle_alpha   90.00
_cell.angle_beta   90.00
_cell.angle_gamma   90.00
#
_symmetry.space_group_name_H-M   'P 1'
#
loop_
_entity.id
_entity.type
_entity.pdbx_description
1 polymer ?
#
loop_
_entity_poly.entity_id
_entity_poly.type
_entity_poly.pdbx_seq_one_letter_code
_entity_poly.pdbx_strand_id
1 'polypeptide(L)' 'RTEGVQDVRYGYEMYYNPGSNTVSWTFRSPSGHGLSGISISDTGRNSADNVNGVYYRPLQKLINGTWYNVASI' A
#
# COMPACT_ATOMS: atom_id res chain seq x y z
N ARG A 1 15.85 -12.58 -27.04
CA ARG A 1 15.58 -11.16 -26.73
C ARG A 1 14.20 -11.12 -26.07
N THR A 2 14.10 -10.77 -24.79
CA THR A 2 12.82 -10.69 -24.07
C THR A 2 12.32 -9.25 -24.16
N GLU A 3 11.61 -8.93 -25.24
CA GLU A 3 11.14 -7.56 -25.54
C GLU A 3 9.88 -7.14 -24.75
N GLY A 4 9.49 -7.90 -23.71
CA GLY A 4 8.31 -7.65 -22.89
C GLY A 4 8.59 -7.63 -21.39
N VAL A 5 7.53 -7.51 -20.58
CA VAL A 5 7.61 -7.69 -19.13
C VAL A 5 8.05 -9.13 -18.83
N GLN A 6 9.12 -9.25 -18.06
CA GLN A 6 9.76 -10.53 -17.74
C GLN A 6 9.24 -11.10 -16.41
N ASP A 7 8.85 -10.23 -15.49
CA ASP A 7 8.31 -10.59 -14.17
C ASP A 7 7.56 -9.39 -13.56
N VAL A 8 6.72 -9.67 -12.57
CA VAL A 8 5.92 -8.71 -11.80
C VAL A 8 5.97 -9.07 -10.32
N ARG A 9 6.18 -8.07 -9.45
CA ARG A 9 6.19 -8.28 -8.00
C ARG A 9 5.66 -7.08 -7.24
N TYR A 10 5.28 -7.31 -5.98
CA TYR A 10 5.21 -6.24 -5.01
C TYR A 10 6.60 -5.89 -4.47
N GLY A 11 6.91 -4.60 -4.43
CA GLY A 11 8.10 -4.07 -3.77
C GLY A 11 7.96 -4.08 -2.24
N TYR A 12 8.78 -3.27 -1.58
CA TYR A 12 8.77 -3.16 -0.11
C TYR A 12 7.44 -2.59 0.43
N GLU A 13 7.04 -3.03 1.62
CA GLU A 13 5.81 -2.59 2.27
C GLU A 13 5.98 -1.33 3.09
N MET A 14 5.08 -0.38 2.87
CA MET A 14 5.02 0.91 3.53
C MET A 14 3.79 0.96 4.43
N TYR A 15 3.83 1.78 5.47
CA TYR A 15 2.71 2.00 6.37
C TYR A 15 2.37 3.48 6.46
N TYR A 16 1.09 3.82 6.28
CA TYR A 16 0.55 5.14 6.55
C TYR A 16 -0.19 5.13 7.88
N ASN A 17 0.24 6.00 8.80
CA ASN A 17 -0.42 6.24 10.09
C ASN A 17 -1.03 7.66 10.09
N PRO A 18 -2.31 7.83 10.44
CA PRO A 18 -2.96 9.14 10.50
C PRO A 18 -2.53 10.01 11.71
N GLY A 19 -1.69 9.48 12.61
CA GLY A 19 -1.10 10.18 13.75
C GLY A 19 -1.94 10.17 15.02
N SER A 20 -3.27 10.01 14.91
CA SER A 20 -4.20 9.93 16.03
C SER A 20 -5.43 9.09 15.67
N ASN A 21 -6.09 8.50 16.67
CA ASN A 21 -7.37 7.80 16.53
C ASN A 21 -8.60 8.73 16.64
N THR A 22 -8.39 10.01 16.95
CA THR A 22 -9.46 11.02 17.08
C THR A 22 -9.56 11.95 15.87
N VAL A 23 -8.76 11.72 14.82
CA VAL A 23 -8.78 12.53 13.59
C VAL A 23 -9.49 11.78 12.48
N SER A 24 -10.23 12.52 11.67
CA SER A 24 -10.68 12.00 10.37
C SER A 24 -9.50 12.00 9.41
N TRP A 25 -9.36 10.93 8.64
CA TRP A 25 -8.29 10.82 7.65
C TRP A 25 -8.76 10.08 6.41
N THR A 26 -8.06 10.31 5.31
CA THR A 26 -8.29 9.61 4.05
C THR A 26 -6.94 9.25 3.47
N PHE A 27 -6.77 7.99 3.11
CA PHE A 27 -5.61 7.52 2.38
C PHE A 27 -6.00 7.12 0.97
N ARG A 28 -5.19 7.52 0.00
CA ARG A 28 -5.24 7.02 -1.37
C ARG A 28 -3.86 6.50 -1.71
N SER A 29 -3.79 5.26 -2.17
CA SER A 29 -2.52 4.66 -2.59
C SER A 29 -1.83 5.57 -3.61
N PRO A 30 -0.52 5.85 -3.46
CA PRO A 30 0.23 6.58 -4.48
C PRO A 30 0.22 5.83 -5.82
N SER A 31 0.62 6.51 -6.90
CA SER A 31 0.62 5.92 -8.23
C SER A 31 1.36 4.58 -8.26
N GLY A 32 0.74 3.56 -8.87
CA GLY A 32 1.30 2.21 -8.96
C GLY A 32 1.37 1.43 -7.65
N HIS A 33 0.77 1.91 -6.55
CA HIS A 33 0.72 1.17 -5.29
C HIS A 33 -0.63 0.48 -5.09
N GLY A 34 -0.60 -0.72 -4.50
CA GLY A 34 -1.78 -1.42 -4.01
C GLY A 34 -1.81 -1.45 -2.48
N LEU A 35 -3.01 -1.49 -1.90
CA LEU A 35 -3.18 -1.81 -0.47
C LEU A 35 -2.77 -3.27 -0.24
N SER A 36 -2.03 -3.52 0.84
CA SER A 36 -1.60 -4.86 1.25
C SER A 36 -2.07 -5.25 2.65
N GLY A 37 -2.62 -4.30 3.41
CA GLY A 37 -3.16 -4.57 4.73
C GLY A 37 -3.77 -3.35 5.40
N ILE A 38 -4.47 -3.59 6.52
CA ILE A 38 -5.07 -2.55 7.36
C ILE A 38 -4.75 -2.90 8.81
N SER A 39 -4.27 -1.91 9.58
CA SER A 39 -4.08 -2.07 11.02
C SER A 39 -5.33 -1.59 11.75
N ILE A 40 -5.91 -2.44 12.59
CA ILE A 40 -7.12 -2.15 13.38
C ILE A 40 -6.77 -2.29 14.86
N SER A 41 -7.26 -1.38 15.70
CA SER A 41 -7.27 -1.55 17.15
C SER A 41 -8.70 -1.72 17.65
N ASP A 42 -8.90 -2.76 18.47
CA ASP A 42 -10.08 -2.88 19.32
C ASP A 42 -10.03 -1.77 20.38
N THR A 43 -11.11 -0.99 20.46
CA THR A 43 -11.23 0.13 21.41
C THR A 43 -12.07 -0.22 22.64
N GLY A 44 -12.53 -1.46 22.74
CA GLY A 44 -13.29 -1.98 23.87
C GLY A 44 -14.82 -1.81 23.72
N ARG A 45 -15.52 -2.12 24.81
CA ARG A 45 -16.98 -2.27 24.80
C ARG A 45 -17.70 -0.94 24.49
N ASN A 46 -18.72 -1.02 23.63
CA ASN A 46 -19.59 0.09 23.22
C ASN A 46 -18.85 1.20 22.44
N SER A 47 -17.74 0.87 21.80
CA SER A 47 -16.99 1.78 20.93
C SER A 47 -16.78 1.13 19.56
N ALA A 48 -16.49 1.93 18.54
CA ALA A 48 -16.13 1.43 17.21
C ALA A 48 -14.62 1.12 17.16
N ASP A 49 -14.24 0.04 16.48
CA ASP A 49 -12.84 -0.26 16.19
C ASP A 49 -12.21 0.90 15.41
N ASN A 50 -10.94 1.18 15.72
CA ASN A 50 -10.22 2.25 15.05
C ASN A 50 -9.28 1.70 13.98
N VAL A 51 -9.36 2.28 12.78
CA VAL A 51 -8.37 2.04 11.73
C VAL A 51 -7.12 2.83 12.08
N ASN A 52 -6.07 2.15 12.51
CA ASN A 52 -4.79 2.75 12.92
C ASN A 52 -3.94 3.21 11.74
N GLY A 53 -4.26 2.73 10.53
CA GLY A 53 -3.48 2.98 9.34
C GLY A 53 -3.57 1.84 8.32
N VAL A 54 -2.87 2.00 7.21
CA VAL A 54 -2.88 1.05 6.10
C VAL A 54 -1.48 0.71 5.63
N TYR A 55 -1.30 -0.54 5.22
CA TYR A 55 -0.11 -1.03 4.56
C TYR A 55 -0.32 -0.99 3.05
N TYR A 56 0.72 -0.57 2.32
CA TYR A 56 0.67 -0.44 0.87
C TYR A 56 2.04 -0.74 0.23
N ARG A 57 2.04 -1.21 -1.02
CA ARG A 57 3.24 -1.69 -1.72
C ARG A 57 3.24 -1.20 -3.17
N PRO A 58 4.39 -0.77 -3.72
CA PRO A 58 4.50 -0.49 -5.15
C PRO A 58 4.44 -1.79 -5.94
N LEU A 59 3.67 -1.81 -7.03
CA LEU A 59 3.77 -2.84 -8.06
C LEU A 59 4.99 -2.54 -8.93
N GLN A 60 5.82 -3.55 -9.15
CA GLN A 60 7.04 -3.44 -9.95
C GLN A 60 7.02 -4.43 -11.11
N LYS A 61 7.62 -4.03 -12.23
CA LYS A 61 7.80 -4.88 -13.42
C LYS A 61 9.28 -4.96 -13.78
N LEU A 62 9.72 -6.15 -14.18
CA LEU A 62 11.06 -6.40 -14.69
C LEU A 62 11.07 -6.22 -16.21
N ILE A 63 11.89 -5.29 -16.70
CA ILE A 63 12.13 -5.08 -18.13
C ILE A 63 13.64 -5.01 -18.35
N ASN A 64 14.14 -5.88 -19.22
CA ASN A 64 15.57 -5.96 -19.59
C ASN A 64 16.51 -6.03 -18.37
N GLY A 65 16.16 -6.84 -17.36
CA GLY A 65 16.96 -6.98 -16.13
C GLY A 65 16.82 -5.85 -15.11
N THR A 66 16.06 -4.79 -15.41
CA THR A 66 15.83 -3.65 -14.51
C THR A 66 14.40 -3.64 -13.98
N TRP A 67 14.25 -3.39 -12.68
CA TRP A 67 12.97 -3.23 -12.02
C TRP A 67 12.48 -1.78 -12.12
N TYR A 68 11.23 -1.60 -12.55
CA TYR A 68 10.55 -0.31 -12.64
C TYR A 68 9.27 -0.33 -11.81
N ASN A 69 8.93 0.79 -11.17
CA ASN A 69 7.61 0.97 -10.58
C ASN A 69 6.56 1.14 -11.69
N VAL A 70 5.38 0.55 -11.49
CA VAL A 70 4.22 0.76 -12.36
C VAL A 70 3.62 2.15 -12.10
N ALA A 71 2.92 2.71 -13.08
CA ALA A 71 2.13 3.93 -12.93
C ALA A 71 0.63 3.59 -12.99
N SER A 72 -0.20 4.36 -12.31
CA SER A 72 -1.65 4.38 -12.43
C SER A 72 -2.14 5.68 -13.06
N ILE A 73 -3.23 5.62 -13.85
CA ILE A 73 -3.89 6.77 -14.49
C ILE A 73 -5.12 7.23 -13.72
#